data_AF-A0A194S3J2-F1
#
_entry.id   AF-A0A194S3J2-F1
#
_cell.length_a   1.000
_cell.length_b   1.000
_cell.length_c   1.000
_cell.angle_alpha   90.00
_cell.angle_beta   90.00
_cell.angle_gamma   90.00
#
_symmetry.space_group_name_H-M   'P 1'
#
loop_
_entity.id
_entity.type
_entity.pdbx_description
1 polymer ?
#
loop_
_entity_poly.entity_id
_entity_poly.type
_entity_poly.pdbx_seq_one_letter_code
_entity_poly.pdbx_strand_id
1 'polypeptide(L)'
;MEKIGQQEQAGKGKEPEVVREAPSGFNPKVVEVYTKVGQLLSRYKSGPLPKAFKILPTLPMWPSLVMLTNPETWTPHATYAATRIFASNLDPKQSQKFYKEILLEKVREEIGESGKLSVHTYMALKKAIYKPAAFFKGLLFPLCESGTCTLREAAILGSVLTKVSVPVLHSGAALLKLAEMEYTGPNSVFIRVLLDKKYALPYKVVDALVFHFLRFKRDTRQMPVLWHQSFLVFVQRYKSDLTAEQKDALLEVLRYQVHHQITPEIRREIVHSVARGEEILQADTMEVEIQ
;
A
#
# COMPACT_ATOMS: atom_id res chain seq x y z
N MET A 1 28.38 52.03 47.52
CA MET A 1 27.40 52.76 46.70
C MET A 1 28.11 53.12 45.41
N GLU A 2 27.76 52.72 44.21
CA GLU A 2 26.51 52.27 43.58
C GLU A 2 26.88 51.70 42.19
N LYS A 3 25.98 50.92 41.59
CA LYS A 3 25.97 50.43 40.19
C LYS A 3 26.75 49.15 39.87
N ILE A 4 26.31 48.06 40.50
CA ILE A 4 26.26 46.73 39.84
C ILE A 4 24.78 46.42 39.65
N GLY A 5 24.33 46.30 38.40
CA GLY A 5 22.97 45.89 38.06
C GLY A 5 22.30 46.78 37.04
N GLN A 6 22.69 46.65 35.76
CA GLN A 6 21.88 46.99 34.58
C GLN A 6 22.69 46.69 33.30
N GLN A 7 22.95 45.41 33.00
CA GLN A 7 23.37 45.03 31.64
C GLN A 7 23.09 43.56 31.29
N GLU A 8 21.94 43.04 31.73
CA GLU A 8 21.39 41.77 31.24
C GLU A 8 19.88 41.92 31.05
N GLN A 9 19.45 42.55 29.95
CA GLN A 9 18.10 42.41 29.38
C GLN A 9 17.96 43.26 28.11
N ALA A 10 18.45 42.75 26.99
CA ALA A 10 18.01 43.21 25.67
C ALA A 10 18.26 42.11 24.64
N GLY A 11 17.19 41.52 24.11
CA GLY A 11 17.29 40.60 22.95
C GLY A 11 16.69 39.21 23.13
N LYS A 12 15.45 39.09 23.61
CA LYS A 12 14.59 37.95 23.26
C LYS A 12 13.35 38.50 22.56
N GLY A 13 13.44 38.65 21.23
CA GLY A 13 12.28 38.85 20.38
C GLY A 13 11.35 37.65 20.54
N LYS A 14 10.15 37.89 21.06
CA LYS A 14 9.05 36.93 21.02
C LYS A 14 8.51 36.93 19.60
N GLU A 15 8.70 35.83 18.88
CA GLU A 15 7.90 35.53 17.69
C GLU A 15 6.41 35.46 18.11
N PRO A 16 5.48 35.97 17.29
CA PRO A 16 4.07 35.95 17.64
C PRO A 16 3.56 34.50 17.69
N GLU A 17 3.16 34.05 18.88
CA GLU A 17 2.34 32.85 19.05
C GLU A 17 1.03 33.08 18.29
N VAL A 18 0.90 32.41 17.15
CA VAL A 18 -0.39 32.27 16.47
C VAL A 18 -1.27 31.43 17.39
N VAL A 19 -2.08 32.09 18.22
CA VAL A 19 -3.11 31.46 19.02
C VAL A 19 -4.13 30.87 18.06
N ARG A 20 -3.94 29.60 17.69
CA ARG A 20 -4.96 28.80 17.02
C ARG A 20 -6.11 28.67 18.03
N GLU A 21 -7.21 29.37 17.77
CA GLU A 21 -8.43 29.22 18.55
C GLU A 21 -8.74 27.74 18.73
N ALA A 22 -9.06 27.35 19.97
CA ALA A 22 -9.33 25.97 20.30
C ALA A 22 -10.47 25.46 19.39
N PRO A 23 -10.28 24.35 18.66
CA PRO A 23 -11.35 23.81 17.84
C PRO A 23 -12.56 23.55 18.75
N SER A 24 -13.71 24.14 18.37
CA SER A 24 -14.94 24.14 19.14
C SER A 24 -15.32 22.70 19.54
N GLY A 25 -15.26 22.39 20.84
CA GLY A 25 -15.65 21.08 21.39
C GLY A 25 -14.64 20.41 22.34
N PHE A 26 -13.40 20.93 22.46
CA PHE A 26 -12.41 20.39 23.40
C PHE A 26 -12.19 21.28 24.62
N ASN A 27 -11.95 20.66 25.77
CA ASN A 27 -11.48 21.37 26.96
C ASN A 27 -10.14 22.05 26.64
N PRO A 28 -9.95 23.36 26.93
CA PRO A 28 -8.71 24.08 26.63
C PRO A 28 -7.44 23.39 27.14
N LYS A 29 -7.50 22.73 28.31
CA LYS A 29 -6.36 21.98 28.87
C LYS A 29 -5.99 20.78 28.01
N VAL A 30 -6.97 20.10 27.41
CA VAL A 30 -6.72 18.95 26.53
C VAL A 30 -6.04 19.41 25.25
N VAL A 31 -6.50 20.54 24.69
CA VAL A 31 -5.87 21.17 23.52
C VAL A 31 -4.42 21.53 23.84
N GLU A 32 -4.19 22.25 24.94
CA GLU A 32 -2.84 22.65 25.35
C GLU A 32 -1.89 21.46 25.51
N VAL A 33 -2.35 20.38 26.16
CA VAL A 33 -1.54 19.17 26.37
C VAL A 33 -1.20 18.50 25.04
N TYR A 34 -2.17 18.27 24.15
CA TYR A 34 -1.90 17.59 22.88
C TYR A 34 -1.12 18.47 21.89
N THR A 35 -1.29 19.79 21.94
CA THR A 35 -0.45 20.73 21.17
C THR A 35 1.02 20.65 21.62
N LYS A 36 1.29 20.64 22.93
CA LYS A 36 2.65 20.42 23.46
C LYS A 36 3.22 19.06 23.09
N VAL A 37 2.39 18.02 23.05
CA VAL A 37 2.79 16.69 22.55
C VAL A 37 3.18 16.78 21.06
N GLY A 38 2.41 17.47 20.23
CA GLY A 38 2.72 17.70 18.81
C GLY A 38 4.09 18.39 18.61
N GLN A 39 4.37 19.44 19.38
CA GLN A 39 5.67 20.13 19.37
C GLN A 39 6.83 19.22 19.78
N LEU A 40 6.58 18.20 20.60
CA LEU A 40 7.59 17.19 20.91
C LEU A 40 7.78 16.21 19.75
N LEU A 41 6.69 15.77 19.12
CA LEU A 41 6.72 14.83 17.99
C LEU A 41 7.38 15.41 16.74
N SER A 42 7.34 16.72 16.54
CA SER A 42 8.00 17.41 15.41
C SER A 42 9.53 17.43 15.49
N ARG A 43 10.10 17.14 16.68
CA ARG A 43 11.54 17.02 16.91
C ARG A 43 11.96 15.64 17.45
N TYR A 44 11.03 14.70 17.53
CA TYR A 44 11.27 13.39 18.11
C TYR A 44 12.24 12.57 17.25
N LYS A 45 13.17 11.87 17.90
CA LYS A 45 14.13 10.96 17.25
C LYS A 45 14.16 9.61 17.95
N SER A 46 14.28 9.61 19.27
CA SER A 46 14.39 8.39 20.09
C SER A 46 13.82 8.62 21.49
N GLY A 47 13.73 7.56 22.29
CA GLY A 47 13.23 7.60 23.67
C GLY A 47 11.73 7.30 23.79
N PRO A 48 11.20 7.25 25.02
CA PRO A 48 9.80 6.92 25.25
C PRO A 48 8.87 8.05 24.79
N LEU A 49 7.77 7.67 24.13
CA LEU A 49 6.72 8.62 23.79
C LEU A 49 5.93 9.06 25.04
N PRO A 50 5.41 10.32 25.07
CA PRO A 50 4.61 10.82 26.16
C PRO A 50 3.45 9.89 26.51
N LYS A 51 3.15 9.72 27.81
CA LYS A 51 2.05 8.87 28.27
C LYS A 51 0.70 9.28 27.66
N ALA A 52 0.46 10.59 27.56
CA ALA A 52 -0.73 11.15 26.90
C ALA A 52 -0.89 10.68 25.44
N PHE A 53 0.20 10.54 24.69
CA PHE A 53 0.15 10.03 23.32
C PHE A 53 -0.13 8.52 23.28
N LYS A 54 0.51 7.76 24.17
CA LYS A 54 0.38 6.29 24.21
C LYS A 54 -1.04 5.81 24.54
N ILE A 55 -1.82 6.60 25.29
CA ILE A 55 -3.21 6.28 25.62
C ILE A 55 -4.20 6.69 24.52
N LEU A 56 -3.78 7.43 23.48
CA LEU A 56 -4.70 7.86 22.41
C LEU A 56 -5.57 6.71 21.86
N PRO A 57 -5.01 5.52 21.52
CA PRO A 57 -5.83 4.44 20.96
C PRO A 57 -6.96 3.94 21.86
N THR A 58 -6.90 4.18 23.17
CA THR A 58 -7.94 3.73 24.12
C THR A 58 -9.08 4.74 24.24
N LEU A 59 -8.95 5.93 23.65
CA LEU A 59 -9.92 7.00 23.75
C LEU A 59 -10.93 6.93 22.59
N PRO A 60 -12.24 7.06 22.83
CA PRO A 60 -13.24 7.05 21.74
C PRO A 60 -13.03 8.17 20.72
N MET A 61 -12.59 9.35 21.17
CA MET A 61 -12.33 10.51 20.33
C MET A 61 -10.87 10.62 19.85
N TRP A 62 -10.13 9.51 19.85
CA TRP A 62 -8.72 9.50 19.41
C TRP A 62 -8.49 10.14 18.03
N PRO A 63 -9.38 10.02 17.01
CA PRO A 63 -9.11 10.61 15.70
C PRO A 63 -9.01 12.13 15.79
N SER A 64 -9.88 12.78 16.55
CA SER A 64 -9.84 14.22 16.73
C SER A 64 -8.66 14.65 17.62
N LEU A 65 -8.37 13.88 18.68
CA LEU A 65 -7.27 14.19 19.60
C LEU A 65 -5.89 14.06 18.94
N VAL A 66 -5.69 13.07 18.07
CA VAL A 66 -4.40 12.92 17.37
C VAL A 66 -4.15 14.09 16.40
N MET A 67 -5.19 14.65 15.79
CA MET A 67 -5.05 15.82 14.92
C MET A 67 -4.57 17.07 15.67
N LEU A 68 -4.88 17.21 16.97
CA LEU A 68 -4.35 18.29 17.82
C LEU A 68 -2.82 18.22 17.98
N THR A 69 -2.22 17.06 17.73
CA THR A 69 -0.76 16.87 17.75
C THR A 69 -0.08 17.20 16.41
N ASN A 70 -0.85 17.71 15.44
CA ASN A 70 -0.41 18.12 14.10
C ASN A 70 0.42 17.05 13.34
N PRO A 71 -0.20 15.92 12.93
CA PRO A 71 0.50 14.78 12.33
C PRO A 71 1.36 15.08 11.10
N GLU A 72 1.00 16.12 10.34
CA GLU A 72 1.78 16.62 9.21
C GLU A 72 3.22 17.02 9.61
N THR A 73 3.39 17.54 10.83
CA THR A 73 4.71 17.98 11.32
C THR A 73 5.51 16.90 12.02
N TRP A 74 4.98 15.68 12.14
CA TRP A 74 5.71 14.59 12.79
C TRP A 74 6.99 14.25 12.04
N THR A 75 8.07 14.02 12.78
CA THR A 75 9.27 13.44 12.17
C THR A 75 8.98 12.02 11.67
N PRO A 76 9.75 11.49 10.70
CA PRO A 76 9.65 10.10 10.31
C PRO A 76 9.76 9.09 11.48
N HIS A 77 10.53 9.44 12.51
CA HIS A 77 10.70 8.60 13.70
C HIS A 77 9.41 8.57 14.53
N ALA A 78 8.75 9.72 14.68
CA ALA A 78 7.46 9.85 15.34
C ALA A 78 6.38 9.08 14.57
N THR A 79 6.33 9.22 13.25
CA THR A 79 5.38 8.49 12.38
C THR A 79 5.53 6.97 12.54
N TYR A 80 6.76 6.46 12.59
CA TYR A 80 7.00 5.04 12.85
C TYR A 80 6.54 4.61 14.24
N ALA A 81 6.89 5.36 15.28
CA ALA A 81 6.53 5.04 16.65
C ALA A 81 5.00 5.11 16.88
N ALA A 82 4.35 6.12 16.29
CA ALA A 82 2.90 6.27 16.27
C ALA A 82 2.24 5.09 15.56
N THR A 83 2.69 4.75 14.35
CA THR A 83 2.14 3.62 13.59
C THR A 83 2.24 2.32 14.36
N ARG A 84 3.35 2.06 15.08
CA ARG A 84 3.47 0.89 15.96
C ARG A 84 2.42 0.88 17.07
N ILE A 85 2.17 2.01 17.72
CA ILE A 85 1.20 2.12 18.82
C ILE A 85 -0.22 1.93 18.29
N PHE A 86 -0.60 2.68 17.26
CA PHE A 86 -1.95 2.63 16.70
C PHE A 86 -2.24 1.28 16.06
N ALA A 87 -1.32 0.73 15.25
CA ALA A 87 -1.49 -0.59 14.63
C ALA A 87 -1.49 -1.75 15.62
N SER A 88 -1.04 -1.58 16.86
CA SER A 88 -1.11 -2.64 17.87
C SER A 88 -2.34 -2.53 18.78
N ASN A 89 -2.85 -1.33 19.03
CA ASN A 89 -3.91 -1.10 20.01
C ASN A 89 -5.28 -0.82 19.40
N LEU A 90 -5.36 -0.30 18.17
CA LEU A 90 -6.63 -0.08 17.50
C LEU A 90 -7.19 -1.37 16.90
N ASP A 91 -8.51 -1.47 16.83
CA ASP A 91 -9.18 -2.49 16.03
C ASP A 91 -8.89 -2.28 14.52
N PRO A 92 -9.21 -3.25 13.63
CA PRO A 92 -8.97 -3.10 12.19
C PRO A 92 -9.67 -1.89 11.54
N LYS A 93 -10.88 -1.52 11.99
CA LYS A 93 -11.66 -0.42 11.40
C LYS A 93 -11.08 0.95 11.77
N GLN A 94 -10.66 1.10 13.02
CA GLN A 94 -9.98 2.29 13.52
C GLN A 94 -8.56 2.39 12.95
N SER A 95 -7.84 1.27 12.83
CA SER A 95 -6.53 1.24 12.17
C SER A 95 -6.62 1.70 10.71
N GLN A 96 -7.67 1.29 9.99
CA GLN A 96 -7.94 1.76 8.63
C GLN A 96 -8.09 3.30 8.59
N LYS A 97 -8.80 3.88 9.55
CA LYS A 97 -8.97 5.34 9.66
C LYS A 97 -7.62 6.04 9.88
N PHE A 98 -6.81 5.56 10.83
CA PHE A 98 -5.45 6.06 11.08
C PHE A 98 -4.59 5.99 9.81
N TYR A 99 -4.65 4.86 9.09
CA TYR A 99 -3.87 4.70 7.88
C TYR A 99 -4.30 5.65 6.77
N LYS A 100 -5.61 5.82 6.56
CA LYS A 100 -6.14 6.68 5.52
C LYS A 100 -5.89 8.16 5.78
N GLU A 101 -6.19 8.63 6.99
CA GLU A 101 -6.19 10.07 7.30
C GLU A 101 -4.81 10.61 7.68
N ILE A 102 -3.88 9.75 8.12
CA ILE A 102 -2.57 10.19 8.63
C ILE A 102 -1.44 9.54 7.85
N LEU A 103 -1.35 8.21 7.85
CA LEU A 103 -0.18 7.53 7.28
C LEU A 103 -0.11 7.67 5.76
N LEU A 104 -1.24 7.60 5.06
CA LEU A 104 -1.31 7.74 3.61
C LEU A 104 -0.86 9.14 3.20
N GLU A 105 -1.49 10.18 3.77
CA GLU A 105 -1.16 11.57 3.48
C GLU A 105 0.32 11.85 3.73
N LYS A 106 0.87 11.38 4.86
CA LYS A 106 2.29 11.57 5.16
C LYS A 106 3.23 10.91 4.16
N VAL A 107 2.88 9.72 3.69
CA VAL A 107 3.67 8.99 2.68
C VAL A 107 3.61 9.70 1.33
N ARG A 108 2.45 10.19 0.92
CA ARG A 108 2.28 10.89 -0.36
C ARG A 108 3.01 12.22 -0.37
N GLU A 109 2.90 13.01 0.70
CA GLU A 109 3.63 14.26 0.90
C GLU A 109 5.15 14.03 0.78
N GLU A 110 5.70 13.09 1.56
CA GLU A 110 7.14 12.83 1.59
C GLU A 110 7.70 12.37 0.23
N ILE A 111 6.93 11.56 -0.52
CA ILE A 111 7.27 11.13 -1.88
C ILE A 111 7.14 12.29 -2.88
N GLY A 112 6.12 13.13 -2.75
CA GLY A 112 5.89 14.29 -3.61
C GLY A 112 7.01 15.32 -3.50
N GLU A 113 7.49 15.59 -2.28
CA GLU A 113 8.55 16.56 -2.01
C GLU A 113 9.94 16.07 -2.42
N SER A 114 10.30 14.84 -2.01
CA SER A 114 11.68 14.35 -2.12
C SER A 114 11.90 13.33 -3.24
N GLY A 115 10.82 12.79 -3.81
CA GLY A 115 10.87 11.62 -4.70
C GLY A 115 11.37 10.34 -4.00
N LYS A 116 11.54 10.36 -2.68
CA LYS A 116 12.04 9.23 -1.87
C LYS A 116 11.15 9.08 -0.64
N LEU A 117 11.30 7.96 0.05
CA LEU A 117 10.65 7.73 1.33
C LEU A 117 11.72 7.44 2.36
N SER A 118 11.70 8.13 3.50
CA SER A 118 12.63 7.86 4.59
C SER A 118 12.46 6.44 5.12
N VAL A 119 13.54 5.92 5.69
CA VAL A 119 13.59 4.56 6.22
C VAL A 119 12.56 4.36 7.32
N HIS A 120 12.31 5.36 8.18
CA HIS A 120 11.35 5.23 9.27
C HIS A 120 9.90 5.22 8.78
N THR A 121 9.53 6.08 7.83
CA THR A 121 8.19 6.04 7.21
C THR A 121 8.00 4.73 6.43
N TYR A 122 9.05 4.23 5.76
CA TYR A 122 9.04 2.91 5.13
C TYR A 122 8.83 1.76 6.16
N MET A 123 9.49 1.83 7.32
CA MET A 123 9.27 0.89 8.41
C MET A 123 7.86 1.02 9.02
N ALA A 124 7.26 2.20 8.98
CA ALA A 124 5.86 2.42 9.37
C ALA A 124 4.91 1.66 8.45
N LEU A 125 5.11 1.77 7.12
CA LEU A 125 4.36 0.99 6.13
C LEU A 125 4.52 -0.52 6.35
N LYS A 126 5.75 -1.01 6.60
CA LYS A 126 5.98 -2.43 6.93
C LYS A 126 5.21 -2.86 8.17
N LYS A 127 5.13 -1.99 9.20
CA LYS A 127 4.37 -2.30 10.42
C LYS A 127 2.87 -2.28 10.17
N ALA A 128 2.38 -1.39 9.31
CA ALA A 128 0.95 -1.29 8.99
C ALA A 128 0.39 -2.58 8.36
N ILE A 129 1.19 -3.30 7.55
CA ILE A 129 0.80 -4.57 6.91
C ILE A 129 0.42 -5.66 7.93
N TYR A 130 0.89 -5.59 9.18
CA TYR A 130 0.52 -6.57 10.23
C TYR A 130 -0.99 -6.55 10.54
N LYS A 131 -1.74 -5.55 10.06
CA LYS A 131 -3.20 -5.58 9.94
C LYS A 131 -3.59 -5.48 8.45
N PRO A 132 -3.58 -6.60 7.69
CA PRO A 132 -3.71 -6.57 6.23
C PRO A 132 -5.01 -5.93 5.74
N ALA A 133 -6.14 -6.24 6.37
CA ALA A 133 -7.45 -5.65 6.00
C ALA A 133 -7.44 -4.12 6.11
N ALA A 134 -6.85 -3.59 7.19
CA ALA A 134 -6.71 -2.16 7.39
C ALA A 134 -5.71 -1.55 6.40
N PHE A 135 -4.59 -2.23 6.13
CA PHE A 135 -3.58 -1.79 5.16
C PHE A 135 -4.19 -1.62 3.76
N PHE A 136 -4.90 -2.64 3.24
CA PHE A 136 -5.48 -2.57 1.91
C PHE A 136 -6.56 -1.50 1.81
N LYS A 137 -7.50 -1.45 2.76
CA LYS A 137 -8.62 -0.49 2.73
C LYS A 137 -8.24 0.94 3.15
N GLY A 138 -7.11 1.10 3.83
CA GLY A 138 -6.66 2.39 4.37
C GLY A 138 -5.51 3.02 3.59
N LEU A 139 -4.67 2.22 2.92
CA LEU A 139 -3.53 2.71 2.14
C LEU A 139 -3.68 2.38 0.66
N LEU A 140 -3.71 1.09 0.31
CA LEU A 140 -3.56 0.67 -1.07
C LEU A 140 -4.77 1.04 -1.95
N PHE A 141 -5.99 0.70 -1.53
CA PHE A 141 -7.18 1.01 -2.33
C PHE A 141 -7.43 2.52 -2.42
N PRO A 142 -7.38 3.30 -1.33
CA PRO A 142 -7.52 4.76 -1.44
C PRO A 142 -6.47 5.40 -2.35
N LEU A 143 -5.23 4.90 -2.33
CA LEU A 143 -4.19 5.37 -3.24
C LEU A 143 -4.57 5.09 -4.70
N CYS A 144 -5.02 3.87 -5.02
CA CYS A 144 -5.40 3.50 -6.39
C CYS A 144 -6.67 4.22 -6.86
N GLU A 145 -7.67 4.35 -5.98
CA GLU A 145 -8.97 5.00 -6.25
C GLU A 145 -8.85 6.52 -6.39
N SER A 146 -7.78 7.13 -5.88
CA SER A 146 -7.56 8.58 -5.98
C SER A 146 -7.36 9.09 -7.42
N GLY A 147 -7.07 8.20 -8.38
CA GLY A 147 -6.71 8.55 -9.76
C GLY A 147 -5.38 9.30 -9.92
N THR A 148 -4.74 9.69 -8.82
CA THR A 148 -3.50 10.50 -8.78
C THR A 148 -2.30 9.68 -8.31
N CYS A 149 -2.43 8.35 -8.24
CA CYS A 149 -1.33 7.46 -7.90
C CYS A 149 -0.25 7.52 -8.99
N THR A 150 0.98 7.82 -8.57
CA THR A 150 2.15 7.84 -9.43
C THR A 150 2.84 6.47 -9.46
N LEU A 151 3.60 6.19 -10.52
CA LEU A 151 4.42 4.97 -10.59
C LEU A 151 5.45 4.88 -9.47
N ARG A 152 5.89 6.01 -8.91
CA ARG A 152 6.86 6.06 -7.83
C ARG A 152 6.25 5.66 -6.48
N GLU A 153 5.06 6.17 -6.17
CA GLU A 153 4.28 5.71 -5.01
C GLU A 153 3.99 4.20 -5.12
N ALA A 154 3.58 3.73 -6.31
CA ALA A 154 3.31 2.32 -6.58
C ALA A 154 4.55 1.43 -6.40
N ALA A 155 5.72 1.87 -6.89
CA ALA A 155 6.97 1.14 -6.72
C ALA A 155 7.38 1.02 -5.24
N ILE A 156 7.22 2.10 -4.47
CA ILE A 156 7.57 2.11 -3.05
C ILE A 156 6.62 1.21 -2.25
N LEU A 157 5.30 1.38 -2.35
CA LEU A 157 4.33 0.53 -1.64
C LEU A 157 4.40 -0.92 -2.13
N GLY A 158 4.58 -1.13 -3.43
CA GLY A 158 4.79 -2.45 -4.03
C GLY A 158 6.00 -3.15 -3.40
N SER A 159 7.12 -2.44 -3.19
CA SER A 159 8.29 -3.02 -2.53
C SER A 159 8.03 -3.44 -1.07
N VAL A 160 7.16 -2.71 -0.35
CA VAL A 160 6.74 -3.10 1.01
C VAL A 160 5.94 -4.40 0.96
N LEU A 161 4.98 -4.50 0.04
CA LEU A 161 4.19 -5.71 -0.20
C LEU A 161 5.07 -6.90 -0.58
N THR A 162 6.07 -6.72 -1.44
CA THR A 162 7.01 -7.81 -1.79
C THR A 162 7.73 -8.34 -0.55
N LYS A 163 8.23 -7.45 0.33
CA LYS A 163 9.06 -7.83 1.48
C LYS A 163 8.32 -8.37 2.69
N VAL A 164 7.03 -8.07 2.86
CA VAL A 164 6.24 -8.52 4.02
C VAL A 164 5.30 -9.64 3.61
N SER A 165 5.18 -10.69 4.43
CA SER A 165 4.22 -11.78 4.18
C SER A 165 2.79 -11.29 4.44
N VAL A 166 1.86 -11.61 3.54
CA VAL A 166 0.44 -11.23 3.63
C VAL A 166 -0.39 -12.51 3.57
N PRO A 167 -1.37 -12.72 4.47
CA PRO A 167 -2.20 -13.92 4.41
C PRO A 167 -2.96 -14.05 3.07
N VAL A 168 -3.05 -15.27 2.56
CA VAL A 168 -3.60 -15.60 1.22
C VAL A 168 -4.97 -14.98 0.98
N LEU A 169 -5.90 -15.12 1.94
CA LEU A 169 -7.26 -14.59 1.81
C LEU A 169 -7.30 -13.07 1.60
N HIS A 170 -6.42 -12.34 2.29
CA HIS A 170 -6.34 -10.88 2.14
C HIS A 170 -5.69 -10.50 0.80
N SER A 171 -4.68 -11.25 0.37
CA SER A 171 -4.04 -11.06 -0.94
C SER A 171 -5.02 -11.33 -2.10
N GLY A 172 -5.80 -12.41 -2.02
CA GLY A 172 -6.82 -12.74 -3.02
C GLY A 172 -7.93 -11.70 -3.10
N ALA A 173 -8.43 -11.24 -1.95
CA ALA A 173 -9.43 -10.16 -1.91
C ALA A 173 -8.87 -8.84 -2.48
N ALA A 174 -7.59 -8.54 -2.25
CA ALA A 174 -6.94 -7.36 -2.83
C ALA A 174 -6.78 -7.47 -4.35
N LEU A 175 -6.38 -8.63 -4.85
CA LEU A 175 -6.31 -8.91 -6.29
C LEU A 175 -7.68 -8.77 -6.97
N LEU A 176 -8.74 -9.32 -6.37
CA LEU A 176 -10.10 -9.21 -6.88
C LEU A 176 -10.50 -7.73 -7.03
N LYS A 177 -10.31 -6.93 -5.97
CA LYS A 177 -10.66 -5.52 -5.99
C LYS A 177 -9.83 -4.73 -7.02
N LEU A 178 -8.52 -4.99 -7.11
CA LEU A 178 -7.65 -4.35 -8.10
C LEU A 178 -8.02 -4.71 -9.55
N ALA A 179 -8.45 -5.96 -9.78
CA ALA A 179 -8.90 -6.43 -11.09
C ALA A 179 -10.16 -5.69 -11.57
N GLU A 180 -11.09 -5.43 -10.65
CA GLU A 180 -12.36 -4.73 -10.90
C GLU A 180 -12.22 -3.19 -11.03
N MET A 181 -11.17 -2.60 -10.45
CA MET A 181 -10.91 -1.15 -10.53
C MET A 181 -10.65 -0.67 -11.96
N GLU A 182 -10.87 0.64 -12.18
CA GLU A 182 -10.46 1.31 -13.42
C GLU A 182 -8.95 1.16 -13.63
N TYR A 183 -8.54 0.99 -14.89
CA TYR A 183 -7.16 0.73 -15.21
C TYR A 183 -6.28 1.98 -15.06
N THR A 184 -5.20 1.84 -14.29
CA THR A 184 -4.07 2.77 -14.27
C THR A 184 -2.75 1.97 -14.30
N GLY A 185 -1.67 2.59 -14.77
CA GLY A 185 -0.33 1.96 -14.76
C GLY A 185 0.10 1.41 -13.38
N PRO A 186 -0.07 2.17 -12.28
CA PRO A 186 0.15 1.69 -10.90
C PRO A 186 -0.58 0.40 -10.54
N ASN A 187 -1.83 0.21 -11.01
CA ASN A 187 -2.61 -0.98 -10.67
C ASN A 187 -1.91 -2.26 -11.17
N SER A 188 -1.31 -2.22 -12.37
CA SER A 188 -0.51 -3.35 -12.88
C SER A 188 0.71 -3.67 -12.01
N VAL A 189 1.33 -2.67 -11.37
CA VAL A 189 2.46 -2.89 -10.44
C VAL A 189 1.98 -3.69 -9.23
N PHE A 190 0.85 -3.30 -8.63
CA PHE A 190 0.30 -3.99 -7.47
C PHE A 190 -0.20 -5.40 -7.81
N ILE A 191 -0.89 -5.56 -8.94
CA ILE A 191 -1.33 -6.88 -9.44
C ILE A 191 -0.11 -7.79 -9.60
N ARG A 192 0.93 -7.34 -10.33
CA ARG A 192 2.17 -8.11 -10.52
C ARG A 192 2.80 -8.52 -9.19
N VAL A 193 2.96 -7.58 -8.27
CA VAL A 193 3.59 -7.82 -6.95
C VAL A 193 2.81 -8.85 -6.12
N LEU A 194 1.47 -8.81 -6.15
CA LEU A 194 0.64 -9.75 -5.42
C LEU A 194 0.63 -11.14 -6.09
N LEU A 195 0.69 -11.22 -7.42
CA LEU A 195 0.81 -12.50 -8.13
C LEU A 195 2.19 -13.15 -7.92
N ASP A 196 3.26 -12.35 -7.81
CA ASP A 196 4.61 -12.83 -7.49
C ASP A 196 4.75 -13.43 -6.09
N LYS A 197 3.72 -13.29 -5.22
CA LYS A 197 3.62 -14.05 -3.97
C LYS A 197 3.34 -15.53 -4.18
N LYS A 198 2.84 -15.93 -5.35
CA LYS A 198 2.60 -17.33 -5.74
C LYS A 198 1.69 -18.09 -4.76
N TYR A 199 0.71 -17.40 -4.20
CA TYR A 199 -0.28 -18.05 -3.35
C TYR A 199 -1.25 -18.87 -4.21
N ALA A 200 -1.79 -19.95 -3.63
CA ALA A 200 -2.94 -20.63 -4.21
C ALA A 200 -4.16 -19.69 -4.13
N LEU A 201 -4.67 -19.25 -5.29
CA LEU A 201 -5.78 -18.32 -5.36
C LEU A 201 -7.11 -19.07 -5.50
N PRO A 202 -8.20 -18.60 -4.87
CA PRO A 202 -9.53 -19.08 -5.19
C PRO A 202 -9.87 -18.85 -6.67
N TYR A 203 -10.56 -19.77 -7.33
CA TYR A 203 -10.91 -19.64 -8.75
C TYR A 203 -11.64 -18.34 -9.07
N LYS A 204 -12.51 -17.86 -8.19
CA LYS A 204 -13.17 -16.54 -8.34
C LYS A 204 -12.18 -15.39 -8.57
N VAL A 205 -11.01 -15.42 -7.92
CA VAL A 205 -9.96 -14.40 -8.09
C VAL A 205 -9.25 -14.59 -9.43
N VAL A 206 -8.98 -15.84 -9.83
CA VAL A 206 -8.41 -16.17 -11.15
C VAL A 206 -9.34 -15.70 -12.26
N ASP A 207 -10.63 -16.00 -12.17
CA ASP A 207 -11.65 -15.59 -13.14
C ASP A 207 -11.73 -14.06 -13.23
N ALA A 208 -11.71 -13.35 -12.09
CA ALA A 208 -11.68 -11.89 -12.08
C ALA A 208 -10.43 -11.30 -12.78
N LEU A 209 -9.27 -11.94 -12.64
CA LEU A 209 -8.05 -11.55 -13.35
C LEU A 209 -8.14 -11.86 -14.85
N VAL A 210 -8.76 -12.97 -15.24
CA VAL A 210 -9.07 -13.25 -16.65
C VAL A 210 -9.92 -12.12 -17.22
N PHE A 211 -11.05 -11.80 -16.59
CA PHE A 211 -11.93 -10.71 -17.02
C PHE A 211 -11.21 -9.36 -17.07
N HIS A 212 -10.33 -9.09 -16.10
CA HIS A 212 -9.48 -7.91 -16.11
C HIS A 212 -8.64 -7.82 -17.38
N PHE A 213 -7.96 -8.90 -17.81
CA PHE A 213 -7.16 -8.86 -19.04
C PHE A 213 -8.02 -8.85 -20.31
N LEU A 214 -9.14 -9.57 -20.33
CA LEU A 214 -10.05 -9.63 -21.48
C LEU A 214 -10.63 -8.26 -21.86
N ARG A 215 -10.87 -7.37 -20.88
CA ARG A 215 -11.43 -6.03 -21.15
C ARG A 215 -10.55 -5.18 -22.08
N PHE A 216 -9.23 -5.45 -22.11
CA PHE A 216 -8.29 -4.70 -22.94
C PHE A 216 -8.29 -5.11 -24.42
N LYS A 217 -9.04 -6.15 -24.80
CA LYS A 217 -9.28 -6.50 -26.21
C LYS A 217 -9.90 -5.33 -27.00
N ARG A 218 -10.77 -4.55 -26.35
CA ARG A 218 -11.49 -3.41 -26.95
C ARG A 218 -10.85 -2.06 -26.61
N ASP A 219 -9.75 -2.05 -25.87
CA ASP A 219 -9.07 -0.82 -25.48
C ASP A 219 -8.19 -0.35 -26.63
N THR A 220 -8.39 0.89 -27.07
CA THR A 220 -7.65 1.49 -28.19
C THR A 220 -6.26 1.98 -27.78
N ARG A 221 -5.99 2.07 -26.47
CA ARG A 221 -4.70 2.49 -25.95
C ARG A 221 -3.67 1.39 -26.15
N GLN A 222 -2.43 1.80 -26.41
CA GLN A 222 -1.29 0.90 -26.36
C GLN A 222 -0.97 0.55 -24.90
N MET A 223 -1.01 -0.74 -24.56
CA MET A 223 -0.73 -1.17 -23.20
C MET A 223 0.74 -1.01 -22.80
N PRO A 224 1.03 -0.44 -21.61
CA PRO A 224 2.40 -0.25 -21.17
C PRO A 224 3.06 -1.59 -20.80
N VAL A 225 4.39 -1.62 -20.80
CA VAL A 225 5.19 -2.80 -20.44
C VAL A 225 4.77 -3.43 -19.10
N LEU A 226 4.39 -2.60 -18.12
CA LEU A 226 3.95 -3.06 -16.79
C LEU A 226 2.67 -3.93 -16.86
N TRP A 227 1.76 -3.62 -17.80
CA TRP A 227 0.57 -4.42 -18.04
C TRP A 227 0.96 -5.80 -18.58
N HIS A 228 1.80 -5.84 -19.63
CA HIS A 228 2.29 -7.10 -20.20
C HIS A 228 3.07 -7.94 -19.19
N GLN A 229 3.88 -7.31 -18.33
CA GLN A 229 4.58 -8.01 -17.24
C GLN A 229 3.60 -8.57 -16.20
N SER A 230 2.57 -7.84 -15.83
CA SER A 230 1.54 -8.35 -14.91
C SER A 230 0.78 -9.54 -15.50
N PHE A 231 0.51 -9.51 -16.81
CA PHE A 231 -0.13 -10.61 -17.53
C PHE A 231 0.80 -11.83 -17.64
N LEU A 232 2.08 -11.64 -17.96
CA LEU A 232 3.05 -12.72 -17.98
C LEU A 232 3.15 -13.42 -16.63
N VAL A 233 3.27 -12.67 -15.54
CA VAL A 233 3.33 -13.27 -14.19
C VAL A 233 2.04 -14.02 -13.86
N PHE A 234 0.87 -13.49 -14.25
CA PHE A 234 -0.41 -14.20 -14.07
C PHE A 234 -0.39 -15.57 -14.76
N VAL A 235 -0.04 -15.62 -16.05
CA VAL A 235 -0.04 -16.89 -16.80
C VAL A 235 1.03 -17.84 -16.28
N GLN A 236 2.26 -17.37 -16.03
CA GLN A 236 3.34 -18.22 -15.51
C GLN A 236 2.98 -18.95 -14.22
N ARG A 237 2.13 -18.35 -13.38
CA ARG A 237 1.72 -18.91 -12.08
C ARG A 237 0.43 -19.70 -12.15
N TYR A 238 -0.54 -19.22 -12.91
CA TYR A 238 -1.93 -19.71 -12.83
C TYR A 238 -2.41 -20.37 -14.12
N LYS A 239 -1.54 -20.64 -15.10
CA LYS A 239 -1.89 -21.32 -16.37
C LYS A 239 -2.62 -22.65 -16.21
N SER A 240 -2.33 -23.40 -15.15
CA SER A 240 -3.00 -24.68 -14.85
C SER A 240 -4.38 -24.51 -14.19
N ASP A 241 -4.69 -23.31 -13.70
CA ASP A 241 -5.96 -22.98 -13.05
C ASP A 241 -6.99 -22.38 -14.03
N LEU A 242 -6.61 -22.22 -15.31
CA LEU A 242 -7.42 -21.64 -16.38
C LEU A 242 -8.15 -22.73 -17.18
N THR A 243 -9.41 -22.51 -17.54
CA THR A 243 -10.12 -23.37 -18.49
C THR A 243 -9.61 -23.17 -19.92
N ALA A 244 -9.91 -24.12 -20.82
CA ALA A 244 -9.54 -24.01 -22.23
C ALA A 244 -10.11 -22.72 -22.88
N GLU A 245 -11.37 -22.38 -22.60
CA GLU A 245 -12.02 -21.17 -23.14
C GLU A 245 -11.35 -19.89 -22.61
N GLN A 246 -10.94 -19.88 -21.35
CA GLN A 246 -10.21 -18.74 -20.78
C GLN A 246 -8.85 -18.57 -21.46
N LYS A 247 -8.13 -19.66 -21.71
CA LYS A 247 -6.84 -19.64 -22.42
C LYS A 247 -6.99 -19.11 -23.84
N ASP A 248 -7.98 -19.58 -24.59
CA ASP A 248 -8.25 -19.12 -25.95
C ASP A 248 -8.61 -17.62 -25.98
N ALA A 249 -9.46 -17.17 -25.07
CA ALA A 249 -9.82 -15.77 -24.96
C ALA A 249 -8.62 -14.88 -24.62
N LEU A 250 -7.72 -15.33 -23.74
CA LEU A 250 -6.47 -14.63 -23.42
C LEU A 250 -5.49 -14.58 -24.60
N LEU A 251 -5.38 -15.67 -25.38
CA LEU A 251 -4.58 -15.69 -26.61
C LEU A 251 -5.12 -14.73 -27.67
N GLU A 252 -6.43 -14.51 -27.69
CA GLU A 252 -7.07 -13.53 -28.55
C GLU A 252 -6.71 -12.10 -28.15
N VAL A 253 -6.72 -11.76 -26.84
CA VAL A 253 -6.26 -10.43 -26.36
C VAL A 253 -4.85 -10.11 -26.86
N LEU A 254 -3.95 -11.08 -26.83
CA LEU A 254 -2.57 -10.95 -27.29
C LEU A 254 -2.42 -10.72 -28.81
N ARG A 255 -3.50 -10.80 -29.59
CA ARG A 255 -3.50 -10.40 -31.01
C ARG A 255 -3.71 -8.89 -31.17
N TYR A 256 -4.45 -8.28 -30.24
CA TYR A 256 -4.76 -6.84 -30.24
C TYR A 256 -3.71 -6.05 -29.45
N GLN A 257 -3.30 -6.57 -28.28
CA GLN A 257 -2.32 -5.93 -27.40
C GLN A 257 -0.98 -6.68 -27.48
N VAL A 258 -0.07 -6.15 -28.28
CA VAL A 258 1.19 -6.83 -28.64
C VAL A 258 2.41 -6.11 -28.07
N HIS A 259 3.27 -6.87 -27.39
CA HIS A 259 4.61 -6.46 -26.99
C HIS A 259 5.65 -7.39 -27.60
N HIS A 260 6.59 -6.83 -28.37
CA HIS A 260 7.59 -7.56 -29.17
C HIS A 260 8.35 -8.66 -28.41
N GLN A 261 8.75 -8.43 -27.16
CA GLN A 261 9.48 -9.42 -26.35
C GLN A 261 8.61 -10.27 -25.41
N ILE A 262 7.46 -9.76 -24.95
CA ILE A 262 6.73 -10.37 -23.82
C ILE A 262 5.56 -11.19 -24.32
N THR A 263 4.85 -10.73 -25.35
CA THR A 263 3.72 -11.47 -25.94
C THR A 263 4.10 -12.88 -26.40
N PRO A 264 5.28 -13.13 -27.03
CA PRO A 264 5.71 -14.49 -27.36
C PRO A 264 5.83 -15.40 -26.14
N GLU A 265 6.38 -14.90 -25.03
CA GLU A 265 6.51 -15.66 -23.78
C GLU A 265 5.14 -15.96 -23.15
N ILE A 266 4.20 -15.00 -23.14
CA ILE A 266 2.84 -15.25 -22.64
C ILE A 266 2.17 -16.34 -23.48
N ARG A 267 2.25 -16.26 -24.81
CA ARG A 267 1.69 -17.30 -25.70
C ARG A 267 2.31 -18.66 -25.42
N ARG A 268 3.63 -18.73 -25.31
CA ARG A 268 4.36 -19.97 -25.01
C ARG A 268 3.86 -20.59 -23.70
N GLU A 269 3.72 -19.79 -22.64
CA GLU A 269 3.24 -20.26 -21.34
C GLU A 269 1.79 -20.78 -21.40
N ILE A 270 0.90 -20.14 -22.16
CA ILE A 270 -0.48 -20.63 -22.32
C ILE A 270 -0.51 -21.94 -23.12
N VAL A 271 0.14 -22.00 -24.27
CA VAL A 271 0.06 -23.14 -25.20
C VAL A 271 0.67 -24.41 -24.60
N HIS A 272 1.76 -24.30 -23.83
CA HIS A 272 2.44 -25.44 -23.22
C HIS A 272 1.89 -25.75 -21.81
N SER A 273 0.61 -25.51 -21.56
CA SER A 273 -0.01 -25.75 -20.26
C SER A 273 -1.30 -26.54 -20.38
N VAL A 274 -1.53 -27.43 -19.43
CA VAL A 274 -2.76 -28.23 -19.32
C VAL A 274 -3.89 -27.37 -18.73
N ALA A 275 -5.10 -27.47 -19.26
CA ALA A 275 -6.23 -26.68 -18.75
C ALA A 275 -6.79 -27.26 -17.45
N ARG A 276 -7.47 -26.41 -16.68
CA ARG A 276 -8.17 -26.81 -15.46
C ARG A 276 -9.23 -27.84 -15.80
N GLY A 277 -9.13 -29.02 -15.19
CA GLY A 277 -10.08 -30.11 -15.38
C GLY A 277 -9.73 -31.06 -16.53
N GLU A 278 -8.63 -30.81 -17.25
CA GLU A 278 -8.04 -31.78 -18.17
C GLU A 278 -7.02 -32.64 -17.41
N GLU A 279 -7.11 -33.96 -17.55
CA GLU A 279 -6.08 -34.85 -17.04
C GLU A 279 -4.84 -34.74 -17.92
N ILE A 280 -3.66 -34.79 -17.29
CA ILE A 280 -2.41 -34.99 -18.02
C ILE A 280 -2.50 -36.39 -18.62
N LEU A 281 -2.79 -36.49 -19.92
CA LEU A 281 -2.50 -37.71 -20.66
C LEU A 281 -0.99 -37.92 -20.49
N GLN A 282 -0.59 -38.84 -19.60
CA GLN A 282 0.78 -39.29 -19.49
C GLN A 282 1.15 -39.81 -20.87
N ALA A 283 1.94 -39.04 -21.60
CA ALA A 283 2.48 -39.48 -22.88
C ALA A 283 3.20 -40.81 -22.63
N ASP A 284 2.80 -41.82 -23.39
CA ASP A 284 3.24 -43.21 -23.32
C ASP A 284 4.68 -43.33 -22.83
N THR A 285 4.84 -43.92 -21.65
CA THR A 285 6.09 -44.58 -21.30
C THR A 285 6.25 -45.69 -22.32
N MET A 286 6.98 -45.41 -23.41
CA MET A 286 7.41 -46.44 -24.35
C MET A 286 8.13 -47.50 -23.52
N GLU A 287 7.46 -48.63 -23.29
CA GLU A 287 8.11 -49.86 -22.86
C GLU A 287 9.17 -50.17 -23.92
N VAL A 288 10.41 -49.86 -23.60
CA VAL A 288 11.55 -50.39 -24.33
C VAL A 288 11.62 -51.87 -23.94
N GLU A 289 10.93 -52.71 -24.72
CA GLU A 289 11.20 -54.15 -24.72
C GLU A 289 12.67 -54.34 -25.11
N ILE A 290 13.49 -54.67 -24.12
CA ILE A 290 14.86 -55.13 -24.32
C ILE A 290 14.75 -56.57 -24.82
N GLN A 291 15.06 -56.77 -26.11
CA GLN A 291 15.34 -58.10 -26.69
C GLN A 291 16.71 -58.62 -26.24
#